data_AF-A0A954ZPX0-F1
#
_entry.id   AF-A0A954ZPX0-F1
#
_cell.length_a   1.000
_cell.length_b   1.000
_cell.length_c   1.000
_cell.angle_alpha   90.00
_cell.angle_beta   90.00
_cell.angle_gamma   90.00
#
_symmetry.space_group_name_H-M   'P 1'
#
loop_
_entity.id
_entity.type
_entity.pdbx_description
1 polymer ?
#
loop_
_entity_poly.entity_id
_entity_poly.type
_entity_poly.pdbx_seq_one_letter_code
_entity_poly.pdbx_strand_id
1 'polypeptide(L)'
;MRDRFSVINSAHIVAMAGVVAAWFVWSAGAPAQEAAFDSATRAGATQLDVGQYAHLHNLMQFTPRIFSGGEPAEDSSFSELQQLGVRTIVSVDGARPNVEQARKHGLRYVHIPIGYDGISAEAGLALANVIRSTEGPIYIHCHHGKHRGPAAAAIACLAAGTTGHQGAVDIMRRAGTNPNYVGLWRDVRAYQVPAPDAKLPALVETAEVGSVAAAMAQIDRAKDNLTLCQTEAWQTPREHPDVSPRQEALLLRESLHEIQRQLDSAVSEKLRQQLDESERIVKSLEDALERGEPELATQHFSKLNAACKTCHQEFRDS
;
A
#
# COMPACT_ATOMS: atom_id res chain seq x y z
N MET A 1 -86.34 -18.69 -3.26
CA MET A 1 -86.64 -18.54 -4.70
C MET A 1 -85.49 -19.21 -5.43
N ARG A 2 -85.71 -20.40 -6.04
CA ARG A 2 -86.07 -20.58 -7.46
C ARG A 2 -84.98 -20.01 -8.38
N ASP A 3 -84.11 -20.85 -8.96
CA ASP A 3 -84.30 -21.63 -10.22
C ASP A 3 -84.01 -20.75 -11.45
N ARG A 4 -83.29 -21.11 -12.54
CA ARG A 4 -82.86 -22.37 -13.20
C ARG A 4 -81.59 -22.07 -14.06
N PHE A 5 -80.91 -22.95 -14.83
CA PHE A 5 -81.00 -24.39 -15.18
C PHE A 5 -79.64 -25.07 -14.80
N SER A 6 -79.33 -26.38 -14.89
CA SER A 6 -79.72 -27.56 -15.71
C SER A 6 -79.16 -27.64 -17.16
N VAL A 7 -78.64 -28.76 -17.69
CA VAL A 7 -78.20 -30.07 -17.12
C VAL A 7 -77.50 -30.95 -18.20
N ILE A 8 -76.70 -31.98 -17.81
CA ILE A 8 -76.32 -33.20 -18.59
C ILE A 8 -75.33 -32.98 -19.80
N ASN A 9 -74.38 -33.87 -20.18
CA ASN A 9 -74.14 -35.29 -19.84
C ASN A 9 -72.64 -35.67 -19.67
N SER A 10 -72.43 -36.71 -18.87
CA SER A 10 -71.46 -37.83 -19.00
C SER A 10 -71.10 -38.25 -20.44
N ALA A 11 -70.05 -39.02 -20.75
CA ALA A 11 -68.81 -39.45 -20.10
C ALA A 11 -68.12 -40.43 -21.09
N HIS A 12 -66.79 -40.57 -21.11
CA HIS A 12 -66.13 -41.85 -21.44
C HIS A 12 -64.66 -41.85 -21.03
N ILE A 13 -64.26 -42.91 -20.31
CA ILE A 13 -62.89 -43.20 -19.91
C ILE A 13 -62.23 -44.05 -21.00
N VAL A 14 -61.06 -43.62 -21.50
CA VAL A 14 -60.02 -44.53 -22.00
C VAL A 14 -58.68 -44.01 -21.49
N ALA A 15 -57.93 -44.85 -20.79
CA ALA A 15 -56.61 -44.52 -20.29
C ALA A 15 -55.54 -44.75 -21.36
N MET A 16 -54.54 -43.87 -21.44
CA MET A 16 -53.21 -44.26 -21.91
C MET A 16 -52.12 -43.42 -21.24
N ALA A 17 -51.03 -44.08 -20.85
CA ALA A 17 -49.92 -43.45 -20.14
C ALA A 17 -49.09 -42.55 -21.07
N GLY A 18 -48.68 -41.38 -20.56
CA GLY A 18 -47.78 -40.44 -21.25
C GLY A 18 -46.77 -39.87 -20.27
N VAL A 19 -45.48 -40.06 -20.55
CA VAL A 19 -44.37 -39.76 -19.65
C VAL A 19 -44.12 -38.24 -19.54
N VAL A 20 -43.80 -37.78 -18.33
CA VAL A 20 -43.36 -36.41 -18.06
C VAL A 20 -41.97 -36.17 -18.67
N ALA A 21 -41.86 -35.20 -19.58
CA ALA A 21 -40.58 -34.71 -20.09
C ALA A 21 -40.54 -33.18 -20.00
N ALA A 22 -39.90 -32.67 -18.94
CA ALA A 22 -39.60 -31.25 -18.82
C ALA A 22 -38.46 -30.88 -19.78
N TRP A 23 -38.70 -29.88 -20.64
CA TRP A 23 -37.71 -29.39 -21.60
C TRP A 23 -36.67 -28.50 -20.90
N PHE A 24 -35.60 -29.11 -20.39
CA PHE A 24 -34.38 -28.37 -20.06
C PHE A 24 -33.60 -28.08 -21.35
N VAL A 25 -33.68 -26.83 -21.84
CA VAL A 25 -32.80 -26.34 -22.90
C VAL A 25 -31.44 -26.02 -22.28
N TRP A 26 -30.52 -26.98 -22.35
CA TRP A 26 -29.11 -26.78 -22.00
C TRP A 26 -28.42 -25.96 -23.08
N SER A 27 -28.29 -24.65 -22.86
CA SER A 27 -27.46 -23.77 -23.69
C SER A 27 -26.00 -23.90 -23.24
N ALA A 28 -25.25 -24.78 -23.90
CA ALA A 28 -23.82 -24.93 -23.67
C ALA A 28 -23.03 -23.89 -24.49
N GLY A 29 -22.62 -22.79 -23.84
CA GLY A 29 -21.71 -21.79 -24.39
C GLY A 29 -21.34 -20.75 -23.32
N ALA A 30 -20.07 -20.42 -23.05
CA ALA A 30 -18.83 -20.96 -23.62
C ALA A 30 -17.67 -20.86 -22.59
N PRO A 31 -16.79 -21.87 -22.45
CA PRO A 31 -15.59 -21.79 -21.60
C PRO A 31 -14.30 -21.44 -22.36
N ALA A 32 -14.36 -21.28 -23.69
CA ALA A 32 -13.19 -21.27 -24.55
C ALA A 32 -12.31 -20.00 -24.48
N GLN A 33 -12.87 -18.84 -24.12
CA GLN A 33 -12.09 -17.59 -24.01
C GLN A 33 -11.35 -17.46 -22.67
N GLU A 34 -11.88 -18.02 -21.59
CA GLU A 34 -11.28 -17.92 -20.26
C GLU A 34 -10.03 -18.83 -20.14
N ALA A 35 -10.10 -20.05 -20.69
CA ALA A 35 -8.96 -20.98 -20.76
C ALA A 35 -7.86 -20.55 -21.75
N ALA A 36 -8.18 -19.75 -22.76
CA ALA A 36 -7.20 -19.20 -23.70
C ALA A 36 -6.31 -18.13 -23.05
N PHE A 37 -6.82 -17.41 -22.04
CA PHE A 37 -6.06 -16.37 -21.32
C PHE A 37 -5.04 -16.99 -20.34
N ASP A 38 -5.43 -18.03 -19.58
CA ASP A 38 -4.56 -18.76 -18.63
C ASP A 38 -3.44 -19.56 -19.32
N SER A 39 -3.66 -20.03 -20.56
CA SER A 39 -2.63 -20.72 -21.35
C SER A 39 -1.66 -19.77 -22.05
N ALA A 40 -2.13 -18.65 -22.61
CA ALA A 40 -1.26 -17.66 -23.27
C ALA A 40 -0.33 -16.92 -22.29
N THR A 41 -0.75 -16.70 -21.04
CA THR A 41 0.07 -16.00 -20.03
C THR A 41 1.21 -16.83 -19.47
N ARG A 42 1.15 -18.17 -19.51
CA ARG A 42 2.26 -19.04 -19.05
C ARG A 42 3.39 -19.22 -20.06
N ALA A 43 3.22 -18.80 -21.31
CA ALA A 43 4.09 -19.21 -22.41
C ALA A 43 5.25 -18.25 -22.76
N GLY A 44 5.45 -17.14 -22.02
CA GLY A 44 6.46 -16.14 -22.42
C GLY A 44 7.03 -15.22 -21.33
N ALA A 45 6.54 -15.26 -20.09
CA ALA A 45 7.15 -14.53 -18.98
C ALA A 45 8.21 -15.42 -18.31
N THR A 46 9.49 -15.18 -18.63
CA THR A 46 10.60 -15.74 -17.85
C THR A 46 10.40 -15.31 -16.39
N GLN A 47 10.31 -16.27 -15.47
CA GLN A 47 10.13 -15.96 -14.05
C GLN A 47 11.34 -15.16 -13.59
N LEU A 48 11.11 -13.88 -13.29
CA LEU A 48 12.17 -12.92 -13.00
C LEU A 48 12.79 -13.27 -11.65
N ASP A 49 14.09 -13.59 -11.67
CA ASP A 49 14.82 -13.88 -10.44
C ASP A 49 15.02 -12.58 -9.66
N VAL A 50 14.14 -12.34 -8.68
CA VAL A 50 14.23 -11.16 -7.81
C VAL A 50 15.47 -11.19 -6.91
N GLY A 51 16.10 -12.37 -6.73
CA GLY A 51 17.31 -12.52 -5.92
C GLY A 51 18.57 -11.91 -6.54
N GLN A 52 18.54 -11.56 -7.84
CA GLN A 52 19.66 -10.88 -8.49
C GLN A 52 19.73 -9.37 -8.19
N TYR A 53 18.68 -8.80 -7.57
CA TYR A 53 18.58 -7.38 -7.25
C TYR A 53 18.72 -7.17 -5.73
N ALA A 54 19.97 -7.17 -5.26
CA ALA A 54 20.29 -7.18 -3.83
C ALA A 54 19.96 -5.84 -3.15
N HIS A 55 19.95 -4.74 -3.90
CA HIS A 55 19.71 -3.38 -3.40
C HIS A 55 18.23 -2.96 -3.46
N LEU A 56 17.31 -3.87 -3.82
CA LEU A 56 15.86 -3.63 -3.86
C LEU A 56 15.11 -4.50 -2.86
N HIS A 57 15.03 -4.03 -1.61
CA HIS A 57 14.32 -4.71 -0.53
C HIS A 57 12.85 -5.01 -0.88
N ASN A 58 12.38 -6.21 -0.52
CA ASN A 58 10.99 -6.68 -0.75
C ASN A 58 10.51 -6.56 -2.22
N LEU A 59 11.44 -6.65 -3.20
CA LEU A 59 11.10 -6.62 -4.62
C LEU A 59 10.10 -7.74 -4.99
N MET A 60 8.97 -7.35 -5.56
CA MET A 60 7.96 -8.23 -6.10
C MET A 60 7.51 -7.78 -7.48
N GLN A 61 7.53 -8.69 -8.45
CA GLN A 61 6.85 -8.51 -9.74
C GLN A 61 5.42 -9.03 -9.64
N PHE A 62 4.42 -8.17 -9.92
CA PHE A 62 3.01 -8.58 -9.98
C PHE A 62 2.53 -8.80 -11.41
N THR A 63 3.05 -8.03 -12.35
CA THR A 63 2.89 -8.24 -13.81
C THR A 63 4.21 -7.91 -14.52
N PRO A 64 4.38 -8.24 -15.81
CA PRO A 64 5.55 -7.79 -16.57
C PRO A 64 5.78 -6.27 -16.56
N ARG A 65 4.74 -5.47 -16.27
CA ARG A 65 4.80 -4.00 -16.18
C ARG A 65 4.84 -3.48 -14.75
N ILE A 66 4.27 -4.16 -13.76
CA ILE A 66 4.04 -3.61 -12.42
C ILE A 66 4.87 -4.37 -11.38
N PHE A 67 5.81 -3.64 -10.79
CA PHE A 67 6.67 -4.07 -9.69
C PHE A 67 6.33 -3.27 -8.42
N SER A 68 6.62 -3.86 -7.27
CA SER A 68 6.57 -3.18 -5.98
C SER A 68 7.79 -3.56 -5.15
N GLY A 69 8.20 -2.68 -4.23
CA GLY A 69 9.22 -2.99 -3.24
C GLY A 69 9.47 -1.83 -2.29
N GLY A 70 10.59 -1.87 -1.58
CA GLY A 70 11.05 -0.82 -0.68
C GLY A 70 11.55 0.41 -1.44
N GLU A 71 11.93 1.43 -0.68
CA GLU A 71 12.52 2.63 -1.24
C GLU A 71 13.91 2.37 -1.84
N PRO A 72 14.21 2.85 -3.06
CA PRO A 72 15.56 2.84 -3.59
C PRO A 72 16.42 3.85 -2.80
N ALA A 73 17.19 3.34 -1.84
CA ALA A 73 17.95 4.16 -0.90
C ALA A 73 19.27 4.70 -1.50
N GLU A 74 19.95 3.88 -2.31
CA GLU A 74 21.31 4.14 -2.81
C GLU A 74 21.39 4.13 -4.34
N ASP A 75 22.51 4.62 -4.88
CA ASP A 75 22.77 4.70 -6.33
C ASP A 75 22.64 3.34 -7.02
N SER A 76 23.05 2.28 -6.32
CA SER A 76 22.93 0.88 -6.73
C SER A 76 21.47 0.47 -6.94
N SER A 77 20.55 0.84 -6.04
CA SER A 77 19.11 0.56 -6.17
C SER A 77 18.50 1.22 -7.41
N PHE A 78 18.90 2.47 -7.73
CA PHE A 78 18.43 3.14 -8.96
C PHE A 78 19.01 2.50 -10.23
N SER A 79 20.26 2.05 -10.20
CA SER A 79 20.88 1.26 -11.27
C SER A 79 20.16 -0.08 -11.49
N GLU A 80 19.82 -0.81 -10.41
CA GLU A 80 19.05 -2.05 -10.48
C GLU A 80 17.66 -1.83 -11.08
N LEU A 81 16.97 -0.72 -10.76
CA LEU A 81 15.71 -0.35 -11.39
C LEU A 81 15.87 -0.08 -12.90
N GLN A 82 16.96 0.56 -13.32
CA GLN A 82 17.25 0.72 -14.74
C GLN A 82 17.52 -0.62 -15.44
N GLN A 83 18.23 -1.55 -14.78
CA GLN A 83 18.51 -2.90 -15.30
C GLN A 83 17.26 -3.78 -15.40
N LEU A 84 16.32 -3.64 -14.45
CA LEU A 84 14.96 -4.17 -14.52
C LEU A 84 14.12 -3.60 -15.69
N GLY A 85 14.62 -2.57 -16.38
CA GLY A 85 13.93 -1.87 -17.46
C GLY A 85 12.85 -0.90 -16.97
N VAL A 86 12.81 -0.57 -15.67
CA VAL A 86 11.85 0.39 -15.11
C VAL A 86 12.03 1.75 -15.79
N ARG A 87 10.90 2.41 -16.07
CA ARG A 87 10.86 3.77 -16.63
C ARG A 87 10.28 4.79 -15.67
N THR A 88 9.35 4.37 -14.79
CA THR A 88 8.73 5.24 -13.80
C THR A 88 8.80 4.62 -12.40
N ILE A 89 9.32 5.38 -11.44
CA ILE A 89 9.22 5.12 -10.00
C ILE A 89 8.01 5.89 -9.46
N VAL A 90 7.22 5.24 -8.61
CA VAL A 90 6.11 5.85 -7.87
C VAL A 90 6.37 5.69 -6.37
N SER A 91 6.68 6.78 -5.68
CA SER A 91 6.62 6.80 -4.21
C SER A 91 5.18 7.01 -3.79
N VAL A 92 4.71 6.16 -2.87
CA VAL A 92 3.49 6.37 -2.08
C VAL A 92 3.79 6.57 -0.60
N ASP A 93 5.04 6.88 -0.28
CA ASP A 93 5.47 7.25 1.06
C ASP A 93 5.05 8.71 1.42
N GLY A 94 5.26 9.12 2.68
CA GLY A 94 5.05 10.51 3.09
C GLY A 94 6.32 11.35 3.02
N ALA A 95 7.49 10.72 2.90
CA ALA A 95 8.75 11.41 2.75
C ALA A 95 9.00 11.89 1.31
N ARG A 96 9.76 12.98 1.19
CA ARG A 96 10.15 13.56 -0.10
C ARG A 96 11.02 12.58 -0.89
N PRO A 97 10.64 12.19 -2.12
CA PRO A 97 11.43 11.26 -2.93
C PRO A 97 12.74 11.89 -3.43
N ASN A 98 13.75 11.05 -3.64
CA ASN A 98 15.04 11.45 -4.20
C ASN A 98 14.97 11.55 -5.74
N VAL A 99 14.30 12.60 -6.22
CA VAL A 99 14.05 12.83 -7.65
C VAL A 99 15.34 12.96 -8.45
N GLU A 100 16.38 13.58 -7.88
CA GLU A 100 17.62 13.85 -8.62
C GLU A 100 18.41 12.59 -8.93
N GLN A 101 18.46 11.61 -8.01
CA GLN A 101 19.06 10.31 -8.31
C GLN A 101 18.28 9.56 -9.39
N ALA A 102 16.93 9.61 -9.38
CA ALA A 102 16.16 9.01 -10.47
C ALA A 102 16.48 9.65 -11.83
N ARG A 103 16.59 10.99 -11.90
CA ARG A 103 16.98 11.68 -13.15
C ARG A 103 18.38 11.31 -13.62
N LYS A 104 19.36 11.18 -12.71
CA LYS A 104 20.72 10.68 -13.02
C LYS A 104 20.70 9.32 -13.72
N HIS A 105 19.76 8.45 -13.34
CA HIS A 105 19.56 7.11 -13.96
C HIS A 105 18.53 7.10 -15.11
N GLY A 106 18.06 8.26 -15.58
CA GLY A 106 17.08 8.36 -16.67
C GLY A 106 15.69 7.83 -16.32
N LEU A 107 15.35 7.78 -15.03
CA LEU A 107 14.08 7.30 -14.49
C LEU A 107 13.16 8.49 -14.18
N ARG A 108 11.88 8.39 -14.54
CA ARG A 108 10.85 9.34 -14.11
C ARG A 108 10.44 9.05 -12.68
N TYR A 109 10.33 10.06 -11.82
CA TYR A 109 9.74 9.93 -10.48
C TYR A 109 8.32 10.51 -10.46
N VAL A 110 7.40 9.86 -9.75
CA VAL A 110 6.07 10.35 -9.42
C VAL A 110 5.83 10.17 -7.92
N HIS A 111 5.22 11.16 -7.27
CA HIS A 111 4.89 11.12 -5.84
C HIS A 111 3.36 11.13 -5.64
N ILE A 112 2.81 10.07 -5.06
CA ILE A 112 1.38 9.92 -4.74
C ILE A 112 1.26 9.43 -3.29
N PRO A 113 1.42 10.31 -2.29
CA PRO A 113 1.39 9.94 -0.88
C PRO A 113 0.10 9.21 -0.50
N ILE A 114 0.23 8.09 0.21
CA ILE A 114 -0.90 7.28 0.70
C ILE A 114 -0.71 7.02 2.20
N GLY A 115 -1.81 7.08 2.95
CA GLY A 115 -1.84 6.80 4.39
C GLY A 115 -1.95 5.30 4.70
N TYR A 116 -2.02 4.95 5.98
CA TYR A 116 -2.33 3.57 6.41
C TYR A 116 -3.84 3.36 6.64
N ASP A 117 -4.56 4.47 6.80
CA ASP A 117 -6.00 4.68 6.98
C ASP A 117 -6.81 4.58 5.68
N GLY A 118 -6.15 4.60 4.52
CA GLY A 118 -6.80 4.41 3.22
C GLY A 118 -6.05 4.93 2.00
N ILE A 119 -6.67 4.73 0.85
CA ILE A 119 -6.29 5.28 -0.45
C ILE A 119 -7.38 6.26 -0.86
N SER A 120 -7.07 7.57 -0.87
CA SER A 120 -8.03 8.60 -1.26
C SER A 120 -8.48 8.43 -2.72
N ALA A 121 -9.67 8.93 -3.05
CA ALA A 121 -10.16 8.92 -4.43
C ALA A 121 -9.18 9.61 -5.39
N GLU A 122 -8.55 10.72 -4.97
CA GLU A 122 -7.53 11.42 -5.75
C GLU A 122 -6.27 10.57 -5.96
N ALA A 123 -5.76 9.89 -4.92
CA ALA A 123 -4.63 8.97 -5.06
C ALA A 123 -4.96 7.80 -6.00
N GLY A 124 -6.18 7.25 -5.94
CA GLY A 124 -6.66 6.24 -6.87
C GLY A 124 -6.76 6.72 -8.32
N LEU A 125 -7.16 7.97 -8.55
CA LEU A 125 -7.15 8.60 -9.88
C LEU A 125 -5.73 8.90 -10.37
N ALA A 126 -4.81 9.29 -9.48
CA ALA A 126 -3.40 9.52 -9.80
C ALA A 126 -2.71 8.20 -10.20
N LEU A 127 -2.95 7.10 -9.47
CA LEU A 127 -2.44 5.77 -9.83
C LEU A 127 -3.00 5.30 -11.19
N ALA A 128 -4.29 5.54 -11.46
CA ALA A 128 -4.85 5.30 -12.80
C ALA A 128 -4.17 6.16 -13.88
N ASN A 129 -3.78 7.40 -13.56
CA ASN A 129 -3.06 8.26 -14.49
C ASN A 129 -1.64 7.75 -14.76
N VAL A 130 -0.91 7.25 -13.75
CA VAL A 130 0.39 6.59 -13.97
C VAL A 130 0.24 5.45 -14.99
N ILE A 131 -0.77 4.59 -14.81
CA ILE A 131 -1.04 3.47 -15.72
C ILE A 131 -1.35 3.92 -17.15
N ARG A 132 -2.08 5.04 -17.33
CA ARG A 132 -2.51 5.56 -18.65
C ARG A 132 -1.47 6.44 -19.36
N SER A 133 -0.61 7.14 -18.62
CA SER A 133 0.26 8.21 -19.16
C SER A 133 1.76 7.91 -19.09
N THR A 134 2.13 6.71 -18.69
CA THR A 134 3.53 6.24 -18.69
C THR A 134 3.68 5.01 -19.57
N GLU A 135 4.84 4.85 -20.20
CA GLU A 135 5.18 3.64 -20.97
C GLU A 135 6.24 2.82 -20.24
N GLY A 136 6.27 1.52 -20.54
CA GLY A 136 7.20 0.57 -19.94
C GLY A 136 6.88 0.20 -18.48
N PRO A 137 7.78 -0.55 -17.83
CA PRO A 137 7.63 -0.99 -16.45
C PRO A 137 7.67 0.14 -15.41
N ILE A 138 6.90 -0.07 -14.34
CA ILE A 138 6.66 0.85 -13.23
C ILE A 138 7.05 0.14 -11.93
N TYR A 139 7.79 0.85 -11.07
CA TYR A 139 8.13 0.41 -9.72
C TYR A 139 7.39 1.25 -8.68
N ILE A 140 6.56 0.63 -7.84
CA ILE A 140 5.75 1.31 -6.83
C ILE A 140 6.31 0.99 -5.44
N HIS A 141 6.64 1.99 -4.64
CA HIS A 141 7.21 1.76 -3.31
C HIS A 141 6.59 2.65 -2.24
N CYS A 142 6.71 2.22 -0.99
CA CYS A 142 6.71 3.09 0.18
C CYS A 142 8.10 2.99 0.84
N HIS A 143 8.27 3.30 2.12
CA HIS A 143 9.55 3.04 2.80
C HIS A 143 9.94 1.54 2.76
N HIS A 144 9.17 0.68 3.44
CA HIS A 144 9.46 -0.76 3.56
C HIS A 144 8.95 -1.66 2.43
N GLY A 145 8.14 -1.14 1.49
CA GLY A 145 7.58 -1.94 0.39
C GLY A 145 6.55 -3.02 0.74
N LYS A 146 6.12 -3.13 2.00
CA LYS A 146 5.29 -4.25 2.50
C LYS A 146 3.80 -3.95 2.57
N HIS A 147 3.41 -2.66 2.58
CA HIS A 147 2.05 -2.24 2.95
C HIS A 147 1.43 -1.28 1.94
N ARG A 148 1.78 0.02 2.02
CA ARG A 148 1.23 1.06 1.14
C ARG A 148 1.63 0.85 -0.33
N GLY A 149 2.88 0.47 -0.60
CA GLY A 149 3.36 0.11 -1.94
C GLY A 149 2.54 -1.01 -2.61
N PRO A 150 2.40 -2.20 -2.00
CA PRO A 150 1.56 -3.28 -2.50
C PRO A 150 0.08 -2.94 -2.63
N ALA A 151 -0.48 -2.12 -1.73
CA ALA A 151 -1.85 -1.64 -1.86
C ALA A 151 -2.01 -0.73 -3.10
N ALA A 152 -1.09 0.21 -3.32
CA ALA A 152 -1.06 1.04 -4.52
C ALA A 152 -0.79 0.22 -5.80
N ALA A 153 0.05 -0.82 -5.73
CA ALA A 153 0.28 -1.75 -6.83
C ALA A 153 -0.97 -2.59 -7.17
N ALA A 154 -1.77 -2.96 -6.17
CA ALA A 154 -3.07 -3.61 -6.38
C ALA A 154 -4.06 -2.69 -7.12
N ILE A 155 -4.14 -1.41 -6.73
CA ILE A 155 -4.91 -0.37 -7.46
C ILE A 155 -4.39 -0.21 -8.89
N ALA A 156 -3.07 -0.17 -9.09
CA ALA A 156 -2.45 -0.04 -10.40
C ALA A 156 -2.76 -1.25 -11.31
N CYS A 157 -2.74 -2.48 -10.78
CA CYS A 157 -3.14 -3.69 -11.49
C CYS A 157 -4.65 -3.70 -11.85
N LEU A 158 -5.52 -3.18 -10.97
CA LEU A 158 -6.95 -2.99 -11.29
C LEU A 158 -7.12 -1.95 -12.41
N ALA A 159 -6.48 -0.79 -12.30
CA ALA A 159 -6.53 0.28 -13.30
C ALA A 159 -5.95 -0.12 -14.67
N ALA A 160 -5.01 -1.07 -14.69
CA ALA A 160 -4.45 -1.66 -15.90
C ALA A 160 -5.30 -2.79 -16.49
N GLY A 161 -6.37 -3.23 -15.80
CA GLY A 161 -7.19 -4.37 -16.22
C GLY A 161 -6.47 -5.72 -16.15
N THR A 162 -5.31 -5.80 -15.48
CA THR A 162 -4.50 -7.04 -15.40
C THR A 162 -4.97 -7.98 -14.28
N THR A 163 -5.93 -7.54 -13.46
CA THR A 163 -6.55 -8.36 -12.41
C THR A 163 -7.95 -7.84 -12.07
N GLY A 164 -8.79 -8.69 -11.48
CA GLY A 164 -10.03 -8.28 -10.79
C GLY A 164 -9.81 -8.10 -9.29
N HIS A 165 -10.84 -7.65 -8.56
CA HIS A 165 -10.75 -7.31 -7.13
C HIS A 165 -10.20 -8.42 -6.23
N GLN A 166 -10.46 -9.69 -6.55
CA GLN A 166 -9.91 -10.80 -5.75
C GLN A 166 -8.38 -10.86 -5.93
N GLY A 167 -7.87 -10.88 -7.17
CA GLY A 167 -6.42 -10.90 -7.42
C GLY A 167 -5.70 -9.65 -6.89
N ALA A 168 -6.37 -8.50 -6.83
CA ALA A 168 -5.87 -7.30 -6.14
C ALA A 168 -5.72 -7.50 -4.61
N VAL A 169 -6.65 -8.20 -3.97
CA VAL A 169 -6.53 -8.63 -2.56
C VAL A 169 -5.41 -9.67 -2.40
N ASP A 170 -5.22 -10.58 -3.37
CA ASP A 170 -4.13 -11.56 -3.35
C ASP A 170 -2.74 -10.93 -3.51
N ILE A 171 -2.60 -9.84 -4.28
CA ILE A 171 -1.38 -9.00 -4.32
C ILE A 171 -0.99 -8.55 -2.91
N MET A 172 -1.94 -7.96 -2.17
CA MET A 172 -1.70 -7.50 -0.79
C MET A 172 -1.36 -8.64 0.17
N ARG A 173 -2.01 -9.81 0.03
CA ARG A 173 -1.71 -11.02 0.81
C ARG A 173 -0.31 -11.54 0.52
N ARG A 174 0.08 -11.65 -0.76
CA ARG A 174 1.39 -12.16 -1.20
C ARG A 174 2.53 -11.27 -0.71
N ALA A 175 2.31 -9.95 -0.63
CA ALA A 175 3.25 -8.99 -0.06
C ALA A 175 3.31 -9.00 1.49
N GLY A 176 2.46 -9.77 2.16
CA GLY A 176 2.41 -9.77 3.63
C GLY A 176 1.88 -8.46 4.22
N THR A 177 0.93 -7.82 3.54
CA THR A 177 0.27 -6.61 4.06
C THR A 177 -0.44 -6.94 5.37
N ASN A 178 -0.27 -6.13 6.41
CA ASN A 178 -0.87 -6.40 7.70
C ASN A 178 -2.41 -6.25 7.61
N PRO A 179 -3.22 -7.24 8.05
CA PRO A 179 -4.69 -7.14 8.04
C PRO A 179 -5.23 -5.96 8.88
N ASN A 180 -4.46 -5.45 9.84
CA ASN A 180 -4.86 -4.34 10.70
C ASN A 180 -4.91 -2.98 9.99
N TYR A 181 -4.32 -2.83 8.79
CA TYR A 181 -4.47 -1.61 7.97
C TYR A 181 -5.80 -1.65 7.21
N VAL A 182 -6.90 -1.64 7.97
CA VAL A 182 -8.26 -1.92 7.48
C VAL A 182 -8.68 -0.98 6.34
N GLY A 183 -8.19 0.26 6.35
CA GLY A 183 -8.37 1.25 5.29
C GLY A 183 -7.81 0.81 3.94
N LEU A 184 -6.52 0.40 3.89
CA LEU A 184 -5.90 -0.11 2.67
C LEU A 184 -6.67 -1.30 2.07
N TRP A 185 -7.11 -2.23 2.93
CA TRP A 185 -7.90 -3.39 2.48
C TRP A 185 -9.32 -3.03 2.04
N ARG A 186 -9.97 -2.07 2.70
CA ARG A 186 -11.27 -1.51 2.32
C ARG A 186 -11.19 -0.91 0.92
N ASP A 187 -10.20 -0.04 0.69
CA ASP A 187 -10.15 0.76 -0.53
C ASP A 187 -9.71 -0.06 -1.75
N VAL A 188 -8.79 -1.01 -1.60
CA VAL A 188 -8.45 -1.96 -2.68
C VAL A 188 -9.64 -2.84 -3.05
N ARG A 189 -10.50 -3.23 -2.09
CA ARG A 189 -11.73 -3.99 -2.38
C ARG A 189 -12.82 -3.14 -3.02
N ALA A 190 -12.92 -1.86 -2.64
CA ALA A 190 -13.95 -0.94 -3.11
C ALA A 190 -13.58 -0.17 -4.38
N TYR A 191 -12.30 -0.20 -4.80
CA TYR A 191 -11.80 0.60 -5.92
C TYR A 191 -12.57 0.35 -7.21
N GLN A 192 -12.90 1.44 -7.90
CA GLN A 192 -13.49 1.42 -9.22
C GLN A 192 -12.52 2.05 -10.21
N VAL A 193 -12.26 1.36 -11.31
CA VAL A 193 -11.44 1.91 -12.39
C VAL A 193 -12.18 3.12 -12.97
N PRO A 194 -11.56 4.32 -13.01
CA PRO A 194 -12.23 5.51 -13.52
C PRO A 194 -12.61 5.36 -15.00
N ALA A 195 -13.63 6.08 -15.46
CA ALA A 195 -14.03 6.07 -16.86
C ALA A 195 -12.87 6.50 -17.80
N PRO A 196 -12.87 6.11 -19.09
CA PRO A 196 -11.79 6.47 -20.03
C PRO A 196 -11.59 7.99 -20.18
N ASP A 197 -12.69 8.75 -20.11
CA ASP A 197 -12.78 10.21 -20.21
C ASP A 197 -12.69 10.94 -18.86
N ALA A 198 -12.54 10.20 -17.75
CA ALA A 198 -12.43 10.80 -16.42
C ALA A 198 -11.21 11.74 -16.35
N LYS A 199 -11.43 12.96 -15.82
CA LYS A 199 -10.35 13.92 -15.56
C LYS A 199 -9.47 13.39 -14.42
N LEU A 200 -8.20 13.16 -14.72
CA LEU A 200 -7.22 12.65 -13.75
C LEU A 200 -6.31 13.79 -13.23
N PRO A 201 -5.82 13.72 -11.98
CA PRO A 201 -4.90 14.72 -11.43
C PRO A 201 -3.54 14.66 -12.14
N ALA A 202 -2.85 15.80 -12.23
CA ALA A 202 -1.53 15.87 -12.83
C ALA A 202 -0.50 15.11 -11.98
N LEU A 203 0.41 14.38 -12.64
CA LEU A 203 1.48 13.64 -11.96
C LEU A 203 2.65 14.57 -11.65
N VAL A 204 3.02 14.68 -10.38
CA VAL A 204 4.11 15.52 -9.88
C VAL A 204 5.28 14.66 -9.38
N GLU A 205 6.51 15.15 -9.54
CA GLU A 205 7.72 14.47 -9.02
C GLU A 205 7.85 14.60 -7.49
N THR A 206 7.18 15.59 -6.89
CA THR A 206 7.09 15.76 -5.43
C THR A 206 5.75 16.43 -5.13
N ALA A 207 4.81 15.65 -4.58
CA ALA A 207 3.56 16.17 -4.02
C ALA A 207 3.81 16.94 -2.72
N GLU A 208 2.97 17.93 -2.44
CA GLU A 208 2.84 18.51 -1.11
C GLU A 208 2.16 17.49 -0.19
N VAL A 209 2.81 17.19 0.94
CA VAL A 209 2.31 16.24 1.94
C VAL A 209 1.81 17.04 3.13
N GLY A 210 0.63 16.68 3.64
CA GLY A 210 0.11 17.26 4.88
C GLY A 210 1.15 17.16 5.98
N SER A 211 1.43 18.27 6.66
CA SER A 211 2.66 18.44 7.43
C SER A 211 2.82 17.43 8.59
N VAL A 212 1.70 17.04 9.21
CA VAL A 212 1.67 15.95 10.21
C VAL A 212 2.00 14.58 9.61
N ALA A 213 1.54 14.28 8.40
CA ALA A 213 1.82 13.01 7.72
C ALA A 213 3.29 12.94 7.25
N ALA A 214 3.85 14.06 6.81
CA ALA A 214 5.28 14.17 6.49
C ALA A 214 6.15 13.95 7.74
N ALA A 215 5.83 14.61 8.86
CA ALA A 215 6.54 14.45 10.13
C ALA A 215 6.39 13.03 10.71
N MET A 216 5.23 12.39 10.56
CA MET A 216 5.04 10.97 10.92
C MET A 216 5.91 10.02 10.07
N ALA A 217 6.12 10.32 8.78
CA ALA A 217 7.06 9.57 7.94
C ALA A 217 8.54 9.80 8.34
N GLN A 218 8.87 10.98 8.86
CA GLN A 218 10.20 11.26 9.45
C GLN A 218 10.42 10.51 10.77
N ILE A 219 9.38 10.44 11.63
CA ILE A 219 9.40 9.67 12.88
C ILE A 219 9.59 8.17 12.63
N ASP A 220 8.91 7.59 11.63
CA ASP A 220 9.06 6.17 11.23
C ASP A 220 10.54 5.88 10.91
N ARG A 221 11.13 6.68 10.01
CA ARG A 221 12.54 6.55 9.57
C ARG A 221 13.55 6.70 10.70
N ALA A 222 13.43 7.76 11.49
CA ALA A 222 14.33 8.00 12.61
C ALA A 222 14.24 6.87 13.65
N LYS A 223 13.05 6.29 13.82
CA LYS A 223 12.82 5.13 14.68
C LYS A 223 13.40 3.83 14.10
N ASP A 224 13.33 3.62 12.79
CA ASP A 224 13.96 2.46 12.15
C ASP A 224 15.48 2.54 12.28
N ASN A 225 16.08 3.72 12.06
CA ASN A 225 17.49 3.98 12.32
C ASN A 225 17.87 3.77 13.79
N LEU A 226 17.06 4.23 14.74
CA LEU A 226 17.25 3.94 16.18
C LEU A 226 17.13 2.44 16.50
N THR A 227 16.34 1.69 15.74
CA THR A 227 16.23 0.22 15.90
C THR A 227 17.52 -0.46 15.42
N LEU A 228 18.11 -0.02 14.31
CA LEU A 228 19.43 -0.47 13.86
C LEU A 228 20.53 -0.12 14.88
N CYS A 229 20.51 1.11 15.41
CA CYS A 229 21.41 1.52 16.49
C CYS A 229 21.24 0.60 17.71
N GLN A 230 20.01 0.28 18.12
CA GLN A 230 19.75 -0.62 19.24
C GLN A 230 20.33 -2.02 19.02
N THR A 231 20.25 -2.58 17.81
CA THR A 231 20.87 -3.88 17.49
C THR A 231 22.39 -3.85 17.54
N GLU A 232 23.00 -2.71 17.21
CA GLU A 232 24.45 -2.45 17.30
C GLU A 232 24.85 -1.82 18.65
N ALA A 233 24.13 -2.16 19.74
CA ALA A 233 24.40 -1.71 21.12
C ALA A 233 24.54 -0.18 21.29
N TRP A 234 23.69 0.57 20.57
CA TRP A 234 23.65 2.04 20.50
C TRP A 234 24.92 2.70 19.95
N GLN A 235 25.65 2.00 19.09
CA GLN A 235 26.70 2.56 18.24
C GLN A 235 26.14 2.97 16.87
N THR A 236 26.91 3.75 16.09
CA THR A 236 26.64 3.96 14.66
C THR A 236 26.70 2.61 13.92
N PRO A 237 25.64 2.21 13.19
CA PRO A 237 25.65 0.95 12.44
C PRO A 237 26.75 0.90 11.38
N ARG A 238 27.42 -0.25 11.25
CA ARG A 238 28.58 -0.39 10.34
C ARG A 238 28.24 -0.20 8.87
N GLU A 239 27.02 -0.56 8.48
CA GLU A 239 26.52 -0.46 7.10
C GLU A 239 25.88 0.91 6.82
N HIS A 240 25.64 1.72 7.85
CA HIS A 240 25.06 3.08 7.77
C HIS A 240 25.90 4.08 8.58
N PRO A 241 27.12 4.43 8.12
CA PRO A 241 28.06 5.29 8.85
C PRO A 241 27.58 6.75 9.00
N ASP A 242 26.54 7.14 8.27
CA ASP A 242 25.83 8.41 8.35
C ASP A 242 24.81 8.46 9.50
N VAL A 243 24.34 7.30 9.98
CA VAL A 243 23.38 7.20 11.09
C VAL A 243 24.09 7.41 12.43
N SER A 244 23.63 8.40 13.20
CA SER A 244 24.11 8.67 14.56
C SER A 244 22.98 8.52 15.57
N PRO A 245 23.06 7.61 16.55
CA PRO A 245 21.95 7.34 17.48
C PRO A 245 21.35 8.59 18.14
N ARG A 246 22.20 9.53 18.57
CA ARG A 246 21.77 10.80 19.17
C ARG A 246 21.10 11.73 18.16
N GLN A 247 21.58 11.76 16.91
CA GLN A 247 20.98 12.58 15.85
C GLN A 247 19.60 12.04 15.44
N GLU A 248 19.44 10.72 15.35
CA GLU A 248 18.14 10.11 15.06
C GLU A 248 17.12 10.38 16.19
N ALA A 249 17.54 10.28 17.45
CA ALA A 249 16.71 10.67 18.59
C ALA A 249 16.29 12.15 18.52
N LEU A 250 17.22 13.04 18.15
CA LEU A 250 16.94 14.46 17.95
C LEU A 250 15.93 14.69 16.81
N LEU A 251 16.13 14.08 15.64
CA LEU A 251 15.23 14.20 14.49
C LEU A 251 13.82 13.71 14.82
N LEU A 252 13.70 12.61 15.57
CA LEU A 252 12.42 12.09 16.05
C LEU A 252 11.74 13.08 17.01
N ARG A 253 12.50 13.66 17.96
CA ARG A 253 12.00 14.67 18.90
C ARG A 253 11.51 15.94 18.18
N GLU A 254 12.31 16.45 17.25
CA GLU A 254 11.97 17.65 16.45
C GLU A 254 10.73 17.40 15.56
N SER A 255 10.60 16.20 15.00
CA SER A 255 9.41 15.82 14.22
C SER A 255 8.14 15.75 15.09
N LEU A 256 8.23 15.23 16.32
CA LEU A 256 7.11 15.27 17.28
C LEU A 256 6.75 16.71 17.65
N HIS A 257 7.76 17.53 17.97
CA HIS A 257 7.58 18.93 18.33
C HIS A 257 6.89 19.74 17.21
N GLU A 258 7.31 19.55 15.96
CA GLU A 258 6.76 20.26 14.82
C GLU A 258 5.31 19.82 14.51
N ILE A 259 4.95 18.56 14.74
CA ILE A 259 3.54 18.14 14.72
C ILE A 259 2.74 18.95 15.74
N GLN A 260 3.20 19.06 16.99
CA GLN A 260 2.47 19.77 18.05
C GLN A 260 2.16 21.22 17.67
N ARG A 261 3.09 21.89 16.99
CA ARG A 261 2.96 23.28 16.49
C ARG A 261 1.96 23.42 15.34
N GLN A 262 1.69 22.35 14.61
CA GLN A 262 0.83 22.32 13.42
C GLN A 262 -0.58 21.78 13.70
N LEU A 263 -0.81 21.14 14.85
CA LEU A 263 -2.13 20.67 15.26
C LEU A 263 -3.13 21.82 15.44
N ASP A 264 -4.27 21.74 14.77
CA ASP A 264 -5.39 22.68 14.95
C ASP A 264 -5.85 22.73 16.41
N SER A 265 -6.28 23.91 16.87
CA SER A 265 -6.99 24.13 18.14
C SER A 265 -8.10 23.11 18.45
N ALA A 266 -8.76 22.54 17.43
CA ALA A 266 -9.88 21.61 17.55
C ALA A 266 -9.48 20.13 17.77
N VAL A 267 -8.18 19.77 17.69
CA VAL A 267 -7.76 18.37 17.93
C VAL A 267 -7.95 17.98 19.40
N SER A 268 -8.07 16.68 19.67
CA SER A 268 -8.30 16.21 21.04
C SER A 268 -7.13 16.56 21.97
N GLU A 269 -7.45 17.05 23.16
CA GLU A 269 -6.49 17.31 24.24
C GLU A 269 -5.67 16.04 24.59
N LYS A 270 -6.30 14.87 24.49
CA LYS A 270 -5.63 13.58 24.71
C LYS A 270 -4.56 13.25 23.66
N LEU A 271 -4.77 13.62 22.39
CA LEU A 271 -3.75 13.49 21.35
C LEU A 271 -2.56 14.41 21.64
N ARG A 272 -2.82 15.67 22.04
CA ARG A 272 -1.77 16.61 22.46
C ARG A 272 -0.94 16.01 23.60
N GLN A 273 -1.58 15.57 24.68
CA GLN A 273 -0.91 14.94 25.83
C GLN A 273 -0.07 13.70 25.48
N GLN A 274 -0.51 12.86 24.53
CA GLN A 274 0.27 11.68 24.10
C GLN A 274 1.48 12.04 23.22
N LEU A 275 1.40 13.10 22.42
CA LEU A 275 2.54 13.62 21.65
C LEU A 275 3.56 14.30 22.58
N ASP A 276 3.09 15.12 23.51
CA ASP A 276 3.88 15.77 24.56
C ASP A 276 4.66 14.75 25.40
N GLU A 277 4.00 13.65 25.81
CA GLU A 277 4.65 12.58 26.56
C GLU A 277 5.65 11.80 25.70
N SER A 278 5.33 11.57 24.41
CA SER A 278 6.28 10.97 23.47
C SER A 278 7.54 11.84 23.29
N GLU A 279 7.39 13.16 23.18
CA GLU A 279 8.50 14.11 23.06
C GLU A 279 9.42 14.07 24.32
N ARG A 280 8.84 14.00 25.53
CA ARG A 280 9.59 13.82 26.80
C ARG A 280 10.32 12.48 26.88
N ILE A 281 9.70 11.39 26.45
CA ILE A 281 10.34 10.07 26.40
C ILE A 281 11.53 10.11 25.43
N VAL A 282 11.39 10.76 24.27
CA VAL A 282 12.48 10.88 23.29
C VAL A 282 13.59 11.80 23.79
N LYS A 283 13.26 12.90 24.50
CA LYS A 283 14.29 13.72 25.15
C LYS A 283 15.11 12.89 26.14
N SER A 284 14.46 12.03 26.91
CA SER A 284 15.13 11.13 27.86
C SER A 284 16.00 10.07 27.16
N LEU A 285 15.57 9.58 25.99
CA LEU A 285 16.36 8.69 25.13
C LEU A 285 17.63 9.39 24.61
N GLU A 286 17.48 10.58 24.04
CA GLU A 286 18.60 11.41 23.55
C GLU A 286 19.60 11.72 24.66
N ASP A 287 19.12 12.08 25.85
CA ASP A 287 19.96 12.35 27.02
C ASP A 287 20.73 11.12 27.51
N ALA A 288 20.12 9.93 27.45
CA ALA A 288 20.79 8.67 27.77
C ALA A 288 21.84 8.30 26.71
N LEU A 289 21.56 8.56 25.43
CA LEU A 289 22.52 8.35 24.33
C LEU A 289 23.71 9.32 24.43
N GLU A 290 23.48 10.58 24.79
CA GLU A 290 24.54 11.58 25.00
C GLU A 290 25.44 11.23 26.20
N ARG A 291 24.89 10.64 27.26
CA ARG A 291 25.65 10.15 28.42
C ARG A 291 26.31 8.78 28.20
N GLY A 292 26.01 8.07 27.12
CA GLY A 292 26.51 6.73 26.86
C GLY A 292 25.91 5.66 27.79
N GLU A 293 24.60 5.73 28.05
CA GLU A 293 23.84 4.84 28.95
C GLU A 293 22.93 3.89 28.14
N PRO A 294 23.46 2.82 27.50
CA PRO A 294 22.73 2.00 26.54
C PRO A 294 21.54 1.22 27.14
N GLU A 295 21.59 0.86 28.42
CA GLU A 295 20.47 0.21 29.11
C GLU A 295 19.31 1.19 29.34
N LEU A 296 19.60 2.47 29.63
CA LEU A 296 18.58 3.50 29.78
C LEU A 296 18.02 3.91 28.42
N ALA A 297 18.86 4.06 27.40
CA ALA A 297 18.41 4.25 26.02
C ALA A 297 17.44 3.13 25.58
N THR A 298 17.79 1.87 25.85
CA THR A 298 16.92 0.70 25.62
C THR A 298 15.57 0.80 26.34
N GLN A 299 15.55 1.24 27.60
CA GLN A 299 14.31 1.42 28.36
C GLN A 299 13.45 2.57 27.80
N HIS A 300 14.04 3.70 27.46
CA HIS A 300 13.32 4.85 26.90
C HIS A 300 12.77 4.55 25.49
N PHE A 301 13.55 3.87 24.64
CA PHE A 301 13.10 3.44 23.32
C PHE A 301 11.97 2.39 23.40
N SER A 302 12.00 1.49 24.38
CA SER A 302 10.90 0.56 24.65
C SER A 302 9.61 1.30 25.08
N LYS A 303 9.72 2.29 25.96
CA LYS A 303 8.60 3.17 26.36
C LYS A 303 8.03 3.93 25.17
N LEU A 304 8.88 4.50 24.32
CA LEU A 304 8.47 5.19 23.09
C LEU A 304 7.69 4.25 22.16
N ASN A 305 8.19 3.04 21.95
CA ASN A 305 7.52 2.04 21.12
C ASN A 305 6.12 1.67 21.64
N ALA A 306 5.94 1.61 22.97
CA ALA A 306 4.63 1.44 23.57
C ALA A 306 3.72 2.68 23.38
N ALA A 307 4.24 3.89 23.64
CA ALA A 307 3.50 5.14 23.48
C ALA A 307 3.01 5.35 22.04
N CYS A 308 3.91 5.21 21.05
CA CYS A 308 3.55 5.28 19.63
C CYS A 308 2.50 4.23 19.24
N LYS A 309 2.53 3.02 19.81
CA LYS A 309 1.52 1.99 19.54
C LYS A 309 0.16 2.41 20.10
N THR A 310 0.09 2.89 21.34
CA THR A 310 -1.15 3.37 21.96
C THR A 310 -1.74 4.55 21.20
N CYS A 311 -0.92 5.56 20.85
CA CYS A 311 -1.38 6.72 20.08
C CYS A 311 -1.94 6.31 18.71
N HIS A 312 -1.26 5.42 17.98
CA HIS A 312 -1.75 4.95 16.70
C HIS A 312 -2.99 4.04 16.80
N GLN A 313 -3.20 3.34 17.92
CA GLN A 313 -4.42 2.54 18.13
C GLN A 313 -5.66 3.42 18.37
N GLU A 314 -5.48 4.66 18.82
CA GLU A 314 -6.57 5.57 19.18
C GLU A 314 -6.80 6.68 18.13
N PHE A 315 -5.73 7.17 17.50
CA PHE A 315 -5.73 8.40 16.69
C PHE A 315 -5.27 8.24 15.23
N ARG A 316 -5.05 7.01 14.73
CA ARG A 316 -4.61 6.80 13.33
C ARG A 316 -5.75 6.73 12.32
N ASP A 317 -6.88 6.14 12.71
CA ASP A 317 -8.02 5.83 11.82
C ASP A 317 -9.29 6.63 12.20
N SER A 318 -9.14 7.72 12.97
CA SER A 318 -10.22 8.51 13.60
C SER A 318 -10.32 9.96 13.16
#